data_AF-A0A354X6Y0-F1
#
_entry.id   AF-A0A354X6Y0-F1
#
_cell.length_a   1.000
_cell.length_b   1.000
_cell.length_c   1.000
_cell.angle_alpha   90.00
_cell.angle_beta   90.00
_cell.angle_gamma   90.00
#
_symmetry.space_group_name_H-M   'P 1'
#
loop_
_entity.id
_entity.type
_entity.pdbx_description
1 polymer ?
#
loop_
_entity_poly.entity_id
_entity_poly.type
_entity_poly.pdbx_seq_one_letter_code
_entity_poly.pdbx_strand_id
1 'polypeptide(L)'
;MGAQTIYYTADQFPLIGKTSEETETRYERLPAYLKDICRPPVWNLGKNTSGLAVRFRSNSTSISAKWEASGNNQMNHMTETGIKGLDLYTWIGDHWQPVKAALPSGKKNEQTIISNMIPSEREYLLYLPLYDGIVSLEIGIDS
;
A
#
# COMPACT_ATOMS: atom_id res chain seq x y z
N MET A 1 -22.74 -5.80 19.44
CA MET A 1 -21.32 -6.13 19.71
C MET A 1 -20.55 -5.65 18.49
N GLY A 2 -19.60 -4.73 18.66
CA GLY A 2 -18.81 -4.22 17.54
C GLY A 2 -17.82 -5.29 17.08
N ALA A 3 -17.57 -5.38 15.77
CA ALA A 3 -16.56 -6.28 15.25
C ALA A 3 -15.16 -5.87 15.76
N GLN A 4 -14.31 -6.86 16.03
CA GLN A 4 -12.93 -6.63 16.46
C GLN A 4 -12.04 -6.53 15.23
N THR A 5 -11.17 -5.52 15.14
CA THR A 5 -10.19 -5.42 14.05
C THR A 5 -9.06 -6.44 14.23
N ILE A 6 -8.85 -7.29 13.23
CA ILE A 6 -7.72 -8.22 13.10
C ILE A 6 -6.79 -7.70 12.01
N TYR A 7 -5.48 -7.69 12.29
CA TYR A 7 -4.45 -7.29 11.32
C TYR A 7 -3.85 -8.50 10.62
N TYR A 8 -3.78 -8.41 9.30
CA TYR A 8 -3.17 -9.40 8.42
C TYR A 8 -1.97 -8.78 7.72
N THR A 9 -0.84 -9.48 7.73
CA THR A 9 0.34 -9.09 6.96
C THR A 9 0.00 -9.08 5.47
N ALA A 10 0.45 -8.06 4.74
CA ALA A 10 0.07 -7.88 3.34
C ALA A 10 0.72 -8.87 2.36
N ASP A 11 1.62 -9.73 2.83
CA ASP A 11 2.13 -10.87 2.09
C ASP A 11 1.06 -11.96 1.83
N GLN A 12 0.02 -11.99 2.65
CA GLN A 12 -1.15 -12.88 2.49
C GLN A 12 -2.05 -12.50 1.30
N PHE A 13 -1.87 -11.30 0.75
CA PHE A 13 -2.68 -10.79 -0.35
C PHE A 13 -1.84 -10.60 -1.62
N PRO A 14 -2.43 -10.74 -2.82
CA PRO A 14 -1.74 -10.43 -4.06
C PRO A 14 -1.18 -8.99 -4.09
N LEU A 15 0.09 -8.88 -4.46
CA LEU A 15 0.72 -7.61 -4.84
C LEU A 15 0.66 -7.51 -6.37
N ILE A 16 0.16 -6.39 -6.88
CA ILE A 16 0.05 -6.13 -8.32
C ILE A 16 0.86 -4.89 -8.71
N GLY A 17 1.03 -4.67 -10.03
CA GLY A 17 1.77 -3.53 -10.57
C GLY A 17 3.27 -3.78 -10.74
N LYS A 18 3.73 -5.00 -10.51
CA LYS A 18 5.12 -5.42 -10.76
C LYS A 18 5.29 -5.97 -12.16
N THR A 19 6.47 -5.74 -12.74
CA THR A 19 6.87 -6.34 -14.02
C THR A 19 7.57 -7.68 -13.85
N SER A 20 8.05 -7.99 -12.64
CA SER A 20 8.71 -9.25 -12.28
C SER A 20 8.62 -9.46 -10.77
N GLU A 21 8.53 -10.72 -10.33
CA GLU A 21 8.66 -11.07 -8.91
C GLU A 21 10.11 -11.26 -8.45
N GLU A 22 11.06 -11.31 -9.38
CA GLU A 22 12.49 -11.49 -9.10
C GLU A 22 13.14 -10.16 -8.66
N THR A 23 12.70 -9.58 -7.55
CA THR A 23 13.18 -8.31 -6.99
C THR A 23 13.94 -8.54 -5.68
N GLU A 24 14.77 -7.60 -5.19
CA GLU A 24 15.52 -7.85 -3.93
C GLU A 24 14.60 -7.98 -2.72
N THR A 25 13.47 -7.27 -2.74
CA THR A 25 12.39 -7.42 -1.74
C THR A 25 11.02 -7.40 -2.41
N ARG A 26 9.97 -7.82 -1.68
CA ARG A 26 8.59 -7.92 -2.19
C ARG A 26 8.10 -6.63 -2.83
N TYR A 27 8.40 -5.49 -2.22
CA TYR A 27 7.82 -4.17 -2.54
C TYR A 27 8.67 -3.33 -3.51
N GLU A 28 9.68 -3.93 -4.14
CA GLU A 28 10.52 -3.24 -5.11
C GLU A 28 10.03 -3.43 -6.54
N ARG A 29 10.39 -2.50 -7.43
CA ARG A 29 9.87 -2.47 -8.79
C ARG A 29 10.80 -3.09 -9.82
N LEU A 30 12.12 -2.97 -9.62
CA LEU A 30 13.11 -3.40 -10.59
C LEU A 30 13.57 -4.84 -10.31
N PRO A 31 13.64 -5.70 -11.34
CA PRO A 31 14.27 -7.01 -11.22
C PRO A 31 15.69 -6.93 -10.66
N ALA A 32 16.05 -7.86 -9.77
CA ALA A 32 17.33 -7.92 -9.08
C ALA A 32 18.53 -7.97 -10.05
N TYR A 33 18.37 -8.62 -11.20
CA TYR A 33 19.43 -8.72 -12.21
C TYR A 33 19.83 -7.36 -12.82
N LEU A 34 18.99 -6.32 -12.69
CA LEU A 34 19.29 -4.98 -13.18
C LEU A 34 20.19 -4.18 -12.23
N LYS A 35 20.49 -4.67 -11.02
CA LYS A 35 21.23 -3.92 -10.00
C LYS A 35 22.59 -3.41 -10.47
N ASP A 36 23.37 -4.28 -11.09
CA ASP A 36 24.72 -3.94 -11.57
C ASP A 36 24.71 -3.39 -13.01
N ILE A 37 23.54 -3.34 -13.66
CA ILE A 37 23.34 -2.80 -15.01
C ILE A 37 22.87 -1.35 -14.94
N CYS A 38 21.94 -1.05 -14.03
CA CYS A 38 21.39 0.28 -13.84
C CYS A 38 22.39 1.21 -13.16
N ARG A 39 22.33 2.50 -13.50
CA ARG A 39 23.04 3.51 -12.72
C ARG A 39 22.54 3.48 -11.27
N PRO A 40 23.41 3.68 -10.27
CA PRO A 40 22.99 3.62 -8.86
C PRO A 40 21.78 4.49 -8.49
N PRO A 41 21.62 5.73 -9.01
CA PRO A 41 20.42 6.53 -8.72
C PRO A 41 19.13 5.91 -9.25
N VAL A 42 19.16 5.25 -10.41
CA VAL A 42 18.00 4.59 -11.00
C VAL A 42 17.65 3.34 -10.19
N TRP A 43 18.66 2.57 -9.79
CA TRP A 43 18.48 1.43 -8.91
C TRP A 43 17.82 1.82 -7.59
N ASN A 44 18.31 2.88 -6.95
CA ASN A 44 17.76 3.39 -5.69
C ASN A 44 16.31 3.88 -5.84
N LEU A 45 15.96 4.54 -6.94
CA LEU A 45 14.56 4.91 -7.22
C LEU A 45 13.66 3.67 -7.42
N GLY A 46 14.21 2.55 -7.90
CA GLY A 46 13.53 1.26 -8.00
C GLY A 46 13.07 0.69 -6.66
N LYS A 47 13.58 1.21 -5.55
CA LYS A 47 13.19 0.84 -4.17
C LYS A 47 11.88 1.47 -3.72
N ASN A 48 11.40 2.51 -4.40
CA ASN A 48 10.09 3.10 -4.13
C ASN A 48 8.98 2.22 -4.69
N THR A 49 7.80 2.25 -4.07
CA THR A 49 6.65 1.39 -4.38
C THR A 49 5.68 1.95 -5.42
N SER A 50 6.10 2.96 -6.19
CA SER A 50 5.23 3.65 -7.15
C SER A 50 4.53 2.68 -8.12
N GLY A 51 3.20 2.77 -8.18
CA GLY A 51 2.36 1.93 -9.05
C GLY A 51 2.10 0.51 -8.52
N LEU A 52 2.68 0.14 -7.37
CA LEU A 52 2.36 -1.12 -6.70
C LEU A 52 1.09 -1.00 -5.87
N ALA A 53 0.32 -2.08 -5.80
CA ALA A 53 -0.89 -2.13 -4.98
C ALA A 53 -1.17 -3.52 -4.41
N VAL A 54 -1.74 -3.56 -3.21
CA VAL A 54 -2.25 -4.79 -2.61
C VAL A 54 -3.73 -4.94 -2.93
N ARG A 55 -4.13 -6.12 -3.41
CA ARG A 55 -5.51 -6.42 -3.81
C ARG A 55 -6.11 -7.46 -2.87
N PHE A 56 -7.27 -7.18 -2.30
CA PHE A 56 -7.92 -8.08 -1.34
C PHE A 56 -9.45 -7.95 -1.42
N ARG A 57 -10.18 -8.92 -0.85
CA ARG A 57 -11.63 -8.84 -0.66
C ARG A 57 -11.98 -8.92 0.81
N SER A 58 -13.03 -8.22 1.22
CA SER A 58 -13.54 -8.25 2.58
C SER A 58 -14.97 -7.74 2.63
N ASN A 59 -15.79 -8.31 3.51
CA ASN A 59 -17.10 -7.78 3.89
C ASN A 59 -17.05 -6.84 5.10
N SER A 60 -15.85 -6.48 5.56
CA SER A 60 -15.65 -5.66 6.74
C SER A 60 -16.32 -4.28 6.64
N THR A 61 -16.78 -3.80 7.78
CA THR A 61 -17.34 -2.47 8.00
C THR A 61 -16.27 -1.39 8.20
N SER A 62 -15.00 -1.76 8.36
CA SER A 62 -13.87 -0.86 8.51
C SER A 62 -12.58 -1.39 7.87
N ILE A 63 -11.79 -0.51 7.24
CA ILE A 63 -10.46 -0.85 6.74
C ILE A 63 -9.45 0.01 7.46
N SER A 64 -8.47 -0.64 8.09
CA SER A 64 -7.32 0.00 8.73
C SER A 64 -6.02 -0.47 8.07
N ALA A 65 -4.95 0.30 8.24
CA ALA A 65 -3.62 -0.10 7.79
C ALA A 65 -2.57 0.29 8.81
N LYS A 66 -1.55 -0.57 8.96
CA LYS A 66 -0.28 -0.25 9.60
C LYS A 66 0.80 -0.35 8.54
N TRP A 67 1.65 0.66 8.43
CA TRP A 67 2.77 0.60 7.49
C TRP A 67 4.00 1.35 7.98
N GLU A 68 5.16 0.81 7.63
CA GLU A 68 6.45 1.44 7.86
C GLU A 68 7.08 1.81 6.52
N ALA A 69 7.30 3.10 6.29
CA ALA A 69 8.04 3.62 5.15
C ALA A 69 9.54 3.35 5.30
N SER A 70 10.26 3.14 4.20
CA SER A 70 11.69 2.82 4.24
C SER A 70 12.58 4.03 4.55
N GLY A 71 12.41 5.12 3.80
CA GLY A 71 13.25 6.32 3.83
C GLY A 71 12.68 7.44 4.70
N ASN A 72 11.36 7.45 4.92
CA ASN A 72 10.63 8.59 5.49
C ASN A 72 10.92 9.87 4.70
N ASN A 73 10.85 9.77 3.38
CA ASN A 73 11.21 10.84 2.47
C ASN A 73 10.30 12.07 2.65
N GLN A 74 10.81 13.22 2.22
CA GLN A 74 10.11 14.51 2.21
C GLN A 74 10.50 15.29 0.96
N MET A 75 9.52 15.95 0.34
CA MET A 75 9.72 16.75 -0.88
C MET A 75 8.79 17.97 -0.79
N ASN A 76 9.35 19.18 -0.88
CA ASN A 76 8.58 20.43 -0.71
C ASN A 76 7.50 20.68 -1.79
N HIS A 77 7.54 19.93 -2.89
CA HIS A 77 6.64 20.05 -4.03
C HIS A 77 5.69 18.85 -4.19
N MET A 78 5.69 17.92 -3.23
CA MET A 78 4.82 16.74 -3.22
C MET A 78 4.14 16.62 -1.84
N THR A 79 2.87 16.22 -1.82
CA THR A 79 2.17 16.01 -0.55
C THR A 79 2.72 14.78 0.17
N GLU A 80 2.77 14.81 1.50
CA GLU A 80 3.23 13.67 2.31
C GLU A 80 2.45 12.38 1.99
N THR A 81 1.14 12.50 1.72
CA THR A 81 0.29 11.39 1.27
C THR A 81 0.78 10.76 -0.02
N GLY A 82 1.19 11.56 -1.01
CA GLY A 82 1.75 11.02 -2.25
C GLY A 82 3.15 10.44 -2.07
N ILE A 83 3.94 11.01 -1.15
CA ILE A 83 5.30 10.54 -0.89
C ILE A 83 5.28 9.18 -0.20
N LYS A 84 4.53 9.05 0.91
CA LYS A 84 4.58 7.92 1.84
C LYS A 84 3.23 7.50 2.44
N GLY A 85 2.13 7.98 1.88
CA GLY A 85 0.78 7.52 2.22
C GLY A 85 0.33 6.33 1.39
N LEU A 86 -0.91 5.91 1.63
CA LEU A 86 -1.59 4.84 0.88
C LEU A 86 -2.87 5.41 0.25
N ASP A 87 -3.37 4.78 -0.81
CA ASP A 87 -4.64 5.20 -1.43
C ASP A 87 -5.56 4.00 -1.68
N LEU A 88 -6.74 4.00 -1.03
CA LEU A 88 -7.68 2.89 -1.05
C LEU A 88 -8.75 3.14 -2.12
N TYR A 89 -8.96 2.14 -2.97
CA TYR A 89 -10.02 2.06 -3.95
C TYR A 89 -10.87 0.82 -3.70
N THR A 90 -12.10 0.84 -4.19
CA THR A 90 -12.99 -0.32 -4.18
C THR A 90 -13.66 -0.50 -5.54
N TRP A 91 -13.90 -1.75 -5.92
CA TRP A 91 -14.56 -2.09 -7.18
C TRP A 91 -16.07 -2.02 -7.01
N ILE A 92 -16.73 -1.10 -7.72
CA ILE A 92 -18.20 -0.92 -7.67
C ILE A 92 -18.73 -0.89 -9.10
N GLY A 93 -19.67 -1.79 -9.38
CA GLY A 93 -20.18 -1.99 -10.74
C GLY A 93 -19.08 -2.52 -11.66
N ASP A 94 -18.56 -1.65 -12.52
CA ASP A 94 -17.61 -1.95 -13.59
C ASP A 94 -16.34 -1.06 -13.55
N HIS A 95 -16.11 -0.35 -12.45
CA HIS A 95 -14.94 0.53 -12.31
C HIS A 95 -14.40 0.59 -10.88
N TRP A 96 -13.14 1.02 -10.77
CA TRP A 96 -12.53 1.34 -9.49
C TRP A 96 -12.98 2.73 -9.03
N GLN A 97 -13.52 2.82 -7.82
CA GLN A 97 -13.92 4.07 -7.19
C GLN A 97 -12.95 4.42 -6.06
N PRO A 98 -12.45 5.67 -5.99
CA PRO A 98 -11.63 6.12 -4.87
C PRO A 98 -12.44 6.10 -3.58
N VAL A 99 -11.85 5.56 -2.52
CA VAL A 99 -12.45 5.52 -1.17
C VAL A 99 -11.83 6.60 -0.31
N LYS A 100 -10.54 6.47 0.00
CA LYS A 100 -9.81 7.43 0.83
C LYS A 100 -8.31 7.15 0.82
N ALA A 101 -7.52 8.21 0.95
CA ALA A 101 -6.11 8.07 1.26
C ALA A 101 -5.86 7.83 2.76
N ALA A 102 -4.85 7.03 3.06
CA ALA A 102 -4.26 6.92 4.38
C ALA A 102 -3.16 8.00 4.52
N LEU A 103 -3.34 8.92 5.47
CA LEU A 103 -2.45 10.04 5.71
C LEU A 103 -1.28 9.60 6.59
N PRO A 104 -0.03 9.71 6.12
CA PRO A 104 1.12 9.41 6.94
C PRO A 104 1.41 10.54 7.94
N SER A 105 1.95 10.17 9.10
CA SER A 105 2.48 11.09 10.12
C SER A 105 4.00 11.01 10.24
N GLY A 106 4.64 10.01 9.61
CA GLY A 106 6.08 9.86 9.60
C GLY A 106 6.51 8.50 9.03
N LYS A 107 7.55 7.91 9.63
CA LYS A 107 8.09 6.61 9.18
C LYS A 107 7.14 5.45 9.48
N LYS A 108 6.59 5.38 10.70
CA LYS A 108 5.66 4.34 11.14
C LYS A 108 4.27 4.94 11.29
N ASN A 109 3.29 4.29 10.70
CA ASN A 109 1.94 4.81 10.58
C ASN A 109 0.92 3.73 10.92
N GLU A 110 -0.18 4.14 11.55
CA GLU A 110 -1.36 3.32 11.81
C GLU A 110 -2.59 4.21 11.63
N GLN A 111 -3.56 3.75 10.83
CA GLN A 111 -4.77 4.52 10.59
C GLN A 111 -5.96 3.64 10.21
N THR A 112 -7.13 3.92 10.79
CA THR A 112 -8.41 3.52 10.19
C THR A 112 -8.72 4.42 9.00
N ILE A 113 -8.61 3.86 7.80
CA ILE A 113 -8.81 4.56 6.53
C ILE A 113 -10.30 4.91 6.39
N ILE A 114 -11.16 3.91 6.56
CA ILE A 114 -12.62 4.06 6.47
C ILE A 114 -13.31 3.17 7.50
N SER A 115 -14.45 3.62 8.01
CA SER A 115 -15.30 2.88 8.97
C SER A 115 -16.77 3.17 8.73
N ASN A 116 -17.64 2.48 9.46
CA ASN A 116 -19.10 2.59 9.35
C ASN A 116 -19.65 2.23 7.95
N MET A 117 -18.96 1.32 7.25
CA MET A 117 -19.44 0.79 5.98
C MET A 117 -20.51 -0.28 6.20
N ILE A 118 -21.42 -0.42 5.24
CA ILE A 118 -22.37 -1.53 5.21
C ILE A 118 -21.58 -2.85 5.01
N PRO A 119 -21.82 -3.90 5.82
CA PRO A 119 -21.12 -5.18 5.70
C PRO A 119 -21.53 -5.85 4.40
N SER A 120 -20.66 -5.78 3.41
CA SER A 120 -20.90 -6.29 2.06
C SER A 120 -19.56 -6.61 1.45
N GLU A 121 -19.48 -7.79 0.84
CA GLU A 121 -18.26 -8.28 0.21
C GLU A 121 -17.83 -7.31 -0.89
N ARG A 122 -16.69 -6.64 -0.67
CA ARG A 122 -16.10 -5.70 -1.60
C ARG A 122 -14.71 -6.13 -1.96
N GLU A 123 -14.33 -5.79 -3.18
CA GLU A 123 -12.97 -5.91 -3.66
C GLU A 123 -12.28 -4.56 -3.51
N TYR A 124 -11.05 -4.60 -3.00
CA TYR A 124 -10.26 -3.43 -2.66
C TYR A 124 -8.90 -3.47 -3.35
N LEU A 125 -8.42 -2.27 -3.65
CA LEU A 125 -7.08 -2.02 -4.14
C LEU A 125 -6.44 -0.93 -3.28
N LEU A 126 -5.35 -1.26 -2.60
CA LEU A 126 -4.59 -0.34 -1.75
C LEU A 126 -3.27 -0.01 -2.43
N TYR A 127 -3.20 1.16 -3.06
CA TYR A 127 -1.97 1.67 -3.68
C TYR A 127 -0.95 2.05 -2.62
N LEU A 128 0.32 1.77 -2.94
CA LEU A 128 1.48 2.00 -2.08
C LEU A 128 2.14 3.37 -2.38
N PRO A 129 3.05 3.85 -1.51
CA PRO A 129 3.77 5.11 -1.69
C PRO A 129 4.40 5.32 -3.07
N LEU A 130 4.37 6.54 -3.59
CA LEU A 130 5.01 6.87 -4.88
C LEU A 130 6.51 7.16 -4.74
N TYR A 131 6.91 7.83 -3.66
CA TYR A 131 8.28 8.32 -3.47
C TYR A 131 8.97 7.74 -2.23
N ASP A 132 8.44 6.66 -1.67
CA ASP A 132 9.09 5.89 -0.62
C ASP A 132 8.89 4.39 -0.88
N GLY A 133 9.68 3.56 -0.22
CA GLY A 133 9.50 2.12 -0.15
C GLY A 133 8.70 1.71 1.10
N ILE A 134 8.31 0.45 1.16
CA ILE A 134 7.61 -0.16 2.29
C ILE A 134 8.51 -1.21 2.94
N VAL A 135 8.69 -1.12 4.26
CA VAL A 135 9.34 -2.14 5.09
C VAL A 135 8.33 -3.18 5.54
N SER A 136 7.18 -2.73 6.03
CA SER A 136 6.09 -3.58 6.50
C SER A 136 4.74 -2.94 6.17
N LEU A 137 3.75 -3.80 5.94
CA LEU A 137 2.36 -3.41 5.68
C LEU A 137 1.44 -4.48 6.25
N GLU A 138 0.48 -4.04 7.05
CA GLU A 138 -0.61 -4.87 7.56
C GLU A 138 -1.96 -4.21 7.24
N ILE A 139 -2.95 -5.02 6.91
CA ILE A 139 -4.32 -4.60 6.62
C ILE A 139 -5.21 -5.06 7.77
N GLY A 140 -5.88 -4.11 8.41
CA GLY A 140 -6.83 -4.34 9.48
C GLY A 140 -8.26 -4.44 8.94
N ILE A 141 -8.92 -5.56 9.18
CA ILE A 141 -10.32 -5.81 8.83
C ILE A 141 -11.05 -6.46 10.01
N ASP A 142 -12.38 -6.43 9.99
CA ASP A 142 -13.22 -7.06 11.01
C ASP A 142 -13.00 -8.59 11.09
N SER A 143 -13.10 -9.13 12.31
CA SER A 143 -13.12 -10.56 12.64
C SER A 143 -14.38 -11.29 12.18
#